data_AF-A0A6S7HYY8-F1
#
_entry.id   AF-A0A6S7HYY8-F1
#
_cell.length_a   1.000
_cell.length_b   1.000
_cell.length_c   1.000
_cell.angle_alpha   90.00
_cell.angle_beta   90.00
_cell.angle_gamma   90.00
#
_symmetry.space_group_name_H-M   'P 1'
#
loop_
_entity.id
_entity.type
_entity.pdbx_description
1 polymer ?
#
loop_
_entity_poly.entity_id
_entity_poly.type
_entity_poly.pdbx_seq_one_letter_code
_entity_poly.pdbx_strand_id
1 'polypeptide(L)'
;MTAYANAPTRRLKLHILSIYAYRYTVKTLIRLHEPYAKVTKWQINQARTHARLHGPGTIQETKMSHRVRVDAAKLDHFIDFINRSHFYQDVAFGVRKLKLESEEGFTSPLCRRTMLRILEVCEASQCKSLRGLDNTAADGVMGFQTIERIVNDLEQAGVDSAWAEETKERLKNGKLYLRVKYPVHCSMESSLAKIIV
;
A
#
# COMPACT_ATOMS: atom_id res chain seq x y z
N MET A 1 -49.97 4.44 0.18
CA MET A 1 -48.84 5.40 0.33
C MET A 1 -48.56 5.80 1.79
N THR A 2 -49.46 5.50 2.73
CA THR A 2 -49.25 5.67 4.18
C THR A 2 -47.99 4.98 4.71
N ALA A 3 -47.70 3.76 4.25
CA ALA A 3 -46.47 3.04 4.62
C ALA A 3 -45.18 3.80 4.24
N TYR A 4 -45.18 4.53 3.11
CA TYR A 4 -44.04 5.36 2.71
C TYR A 4 -43.93 6.62 3.59
N ALA A 5 -45.05 7.24 3.95
CA ALA A 5 -45.07 8.42 4.82
C ALA A 5 -44.57 8.07 6.24
N ASN A 6 -45.02 6.94 6.78
CA ASN A 6 -44.73 6.48 8.14
C ASN A 6 -43.35 5.83 8.30
N ALA A 7 -42.61 5.62 7.21
CA ALA A 7 -41.29 5.01 7.28
C ALA A 7 -40.29 5.93 8.01
N PRO A 8 -39.64 5.47 9.10
CA PRO A 8 -38.79 6.31 9.94
C PRO A 8 -37.46 6.66 9.28
N THR A 9 -36.95 5.82 8.38
CA THR A 9 -35.66 6.03 7.71
C THR A 9 -35.81 6.25 6.22
N ARG A 10 -34.93 7.08 5.63
CA ARG A 10 -34.86 7.29 4.17
C ARG A 10 -34.65 5.98 3.41
N ARG A 11 -33.98 5.01 4.05
CA ARG A 11 -33.72 3.69 3.47
C ARG A 11 -35.00 2.85 3.38
N LEU A 12 -35.79 2.81 4.45
CA LEU A 12 -37.08 2.12 4.41
C LEU A 12 -38.04 2.76 3.41
N LYS A 13 -38.04 4.11 3.32
CA LYS A 13 -38.77 4.84 2.26
C LYS A 13 -38.37 4.39 0.87
N LEU A 14 -37.06 4.25 0.61
CA LEU A 14 -36.54 3.76 -0.66
C LEU A 14 -36.97 2.32 -0.94
N HIS A 15 -36.90 1.41 0.04
CA HIS A 15 -37.33 0.03 -0.14
C HIS A 15 -38.82 -0.06 -0.46
N ILE A 16 -39.67 0.62 0.32
CA ILE A 16 -41.12 0.66 0.09
C ILE A 16 -41.41 1.21 -1.31
N LEU A 17 -40.78 2.32 -1.70
CA LEU A 17 -40.96 2.90 -3.03
C LEU A 17 -40.49 1.95 -4.15
N SER A 18 -39.41 1.21 -3.93
CA SER A 18 -38.83 0.29 -4.92
C SER A 18 -39.77 -0.86 -5.31
N ILE A 19 -40.70 -1.26 -4.43
CA ILE A 19 -41.65 -2.34 -4.67
C ILE A 19 -42.58 -2.05 -5.84
N TYR A 20 -43.01 -0.79 -5.98
CA TYR A 20 -43.99 -0.38 -6.99
C TYR A 20 -43.47 0.68 -7.95
N ALA A 21 -42.19 1.05 -7.88
CA ALA A 21 -41.60 2.10 -8.72
C ALA A 21 -41.65 1.81 -10.23
N TYR A 22 -41.70 0.54 -10.64
CA TYR A 22 -41.84 0.12 -12.04
C TYR A 22 -43.29 0.00 -12.51
N ARG A 23 -44.26 -0.11 -11.59
CA ARG A 23 -45.68 -0.29 -11.94
C ARG A 23 -46.33 0.99 -12.48
N TYR A 24 -45.70 2.14 -12.27
CA TYR A 24 -46.26 3.45 -12.57
C TYR A 24 -45.19 4.36 -13.18
N THR A 25 -45.63 5.32 -14.00
CA THR A 25 -44.76 6.38 -14.52
C THR A 25 -44.33 7.35 -13.42
N VAL A 26 -43.30 8.15 -13.67
CA VAL A 26 -42.82 9.16 -12.71
C VAL A 26 -43.91 10.15 -12.34
N LYS A 27 -44.68 10.64 -13.33
CA LYS A 27 -45.76 11.62 -13.11
C LYS A 27 -46.87 11.05 -12.24
N THR A 28 -47.27 9.81 -12.50
CA THR A 28 -48.29 9.11 -11.71
C THR A 28 -47.83 8.84 -10.29
N LEU A 29 -46.56 8.47 -10.08
CA LEU A 29 -46.01 8.28 -8.74
C LEU A 29 -45.99 9.58 -7.93
N ILE A 30 -45.60 10.69 -8.54
CA ILE A 30 -45.60 12.00 -7.86
C ILE A 30 -47.01 12.36 -7.38
N ARG A 31 -48.01 12.23 -8.27
CA ARG A 31 -49.43 12.51 -7.94
C ARG A 31 -49.98 11.58 -6.85
N LEU A 32 -49.69 10.28 -6.93
CA LEU A 32 -50.14 9.30 -5.93
C LEU A 32 -49.56 9.57 -4.53
N HIS A 33 -48.39 10.19 -4.45
CA HIS A 33 -47.70 10.49 -3.21
C HIS A 33 -48.00 11.89 -2.66
N GLU A 34 -48.44 12.82 -3.50
CA GLU A 34 -48.75 14.22 -3.16
C GLU A 34 -49.57 14.41 -1.85
N PRO A 35 -50.66 13.65 -1.59
CA PRO A 35 -51.44 13.83 -0.36
C PRO A 35 -50.79 13.24 0.90
N TYR A 36 -49.74 12.43 0.79
CA TYR A 36 -49.12 11.73 1.92
C TYR A 36 -47.69 12.20 2.21
N ALA A 37 -46.87 12.34 1.16
CA ALA A 37 -45.47 12.73 1.27
C ALA A 37 -44.93 13.15 -0.10
N LYS A 38 -44.24 14.29 -0.19
CA LYS A 38 -43.62 14.72 -1.44
C LYS A 38 -42.52 13.74 -1.88
N VAL A 39 -42.62 13.24 -3.11
CA VAL A 39 -41.62 12.37 -3.74
C VAL A 39 -41.05 13.05 -4.97
N THR A 40 -39.73 13.06 -5.07
CA THR A 40 -39.00 13.63 -6.20
C THR A 40 -38.70 12.59 -7.28
N LYS A 41 -38.51 13.07 -8.52
CA LYS A 41 -38.02 12.23 -9.64
C LYS A 41 -36.73 11.50 -9.29
N TRP A 42 -35.83 12.15 -8.56
CA TRP A 42 -34.57 11.55 -8.12
C TRP A 42 -34.81 10.36 -7.19
N GLN A 43 -35.71 10.48 -6.19
CA GLN A 43 -36.05 9.37 -5.29
C GLN A 43 -36.69 8.19 -6.03
N ILE A 44 -37.54 8.46 -7.02
CA ILE A 44 -38.14 7.42 -7.88
C ILE A 44 -37.07 6.70 -8.69
N ASN A 45 -36.15 7.44 -9.31
CA ASN A 45 -35.03 6.86 -10.05
C ASN A 45 -34.13 6.04 -9.12
N GLN A 46 -33.82 6.55 -7.92
CA GLN A 46 -33.05 5.84 -6.91
C GLN A 46 -33.71 4.51 -6.52
N ALA A 47 -35.04 4.50 -6.33
CA ALA A 47 -35.81 3.31 -6.01
C ALA A 47 -35.85 2.29 -7.17
N ARG A 48 -35.93 2.75 -8.42
CA ARG A 48 -35.83 1.89 -9.62
C ARG A 48 -34.44 1.28 -9.78
N THR A 49 -33.40 2.09 -9.58
CA THR A 49 -32.01 1.61 -9.59
C THR A 49 -31.80 0.56 -8.51
N HIS A 50 -32.31 0.79 -7.30
CA HIS A 50 -32.29 -0.20 -6.22
C HIS A 50 -33.00 -1.50 -6.61
N ALA A 51 -34.25 -1.41 -7.08
CA ALA A 51 -35.02 -2.59 -7.50
C ALA A 51 -34.34 -3.36 -8.65
N ARG A 52 -33.63 -2.66 -9.54
CA ARG A 52 -32.86 -3.28 -10.63
C ARG A 52 -31.61 -4.02 -10.12
N LEU A 53 -30.90 -3.44 -9.15
CA LEU A 53 -29.63 -3.98 -8.66
C LEU A 53 -29.80 -5.06 -7.59
N HIS A 54 -30.81 -4.94 -6.74
CA HIS A 54 -30.96 -5.77 -5.54
C HIS A 54 -32.30 -6.49 -5.45
N GLY A 55 -33.26 -6.12 -6.30
CA GLY A 55 -34.63 -6.60 -6.24
C GLY A 55 -35.57 -5.61 -5.54
N PRO A 56 -36.86 -5.60 -5.89
CA PRO A 56 -37.85 -4.75 -5.24
C PRO A 56 -38.02 -5.15 -3.76
N GLY A 57 -37.99 -4.17 -2.85
CA GLY A 57 -38.30 -4.38 -1.42
C GLY A 57 -37.21 -5.06 -0.60
N THR A 58 -36.05 -5.37 -1.17
CA THR A 58 -34.97 -6.04 -0.44
C THR A 58 -34.32 -5.11 0.59
N ILE A 59 -34.18 -5.58 1.83
CA ILE A 59 -33.48 -4.85 2.90
C ILE A 59 -32.02 -5.30 2.86
N GLN A 60 -31.14 -4.44 2.33
CA GLN A 60 -29.71 -4.70 2.48
C GLN A 60 -29.29 -4.48 3.94
N GLU A 61 -28.63 -5.47 4.52
CA GLU A 61 -27.86 -5.31 5.74
C GLU A 61 -26.71 -4.35 5.45
N THR A 62 -26.81 -3.10 5.92
CA THR A 62 -25.57 -2.30 6.05
C THR A 62 -24.76 -2.96 7.12
N LYS A 63 -23.67 -3.61 6.74
CA LYS A 63 -22.57 -3.84 7.68
C LYS A 63 -22.19 -2.47 8.22
N MET A 64 -22.42 -2.25 9.51
CA MET A 64 -22.06 -1.01 10.18
C MET A 64 -20.54 -0.86 10.05
N SER A 65 -20.09 0.06 9.18
CA SER A 65 -18.67 0.35 9.05
C SER A 65 -18.30 1.28 10.20
N HIS A 66 -17.86 0.70 11.32
CA HIS A 66 -17.27 1.44 12.42
C HIS A 66 -15.93 1.99 11.96
N ARG A 67 -15.90 3.26 11.52
CA ARG A 67 -14.64 3.94 11.22
C ARG A 67 -14.00 4.34 12.53
N VAL A 68 -12.81 3.82 12.81
CA VAL A 68 -12.05 4.20 13.99
C VAL A 68 -10.97 5.20 13.61
N ARG A 69 -10.90 6.30 14.37
CA ARG A 69 -9.72 7.17 14.35
C ARG A 69 -8.66 6.51 15.19
N VAL A 70 -7.50 6.26 14.59
CA VAL A 70 -6.32 5.82 15.32
C VAL A 70 -5.75 7.03 16.05
N ASP A 71 -5.41 6.81 17.32
CA ASP A 71 -4.73 7.80 18.15
C ASP A 71 -3.40 8.21 17.51
N ALA A 72 -3.09 9.51 17.51
CA ALA A 72 -1.93 10.05 16.83
C ALA A 72 -0.61 9.56 17.46
N ALA A 73 -0.53 9.47 18.78
CA ALA A 73 0.67 8.99 19.47
C ALA A 73 0.90 7.50 19.20
N LYS A 74 -0.16 6.68 19.18
CA LYS A 74 -0.06 5.27 18.75
C LYS A 74 0.39 5.12 17.30
N LEU A 75 -0.08 6.00 16.41
CA LEU A 75 0.34 6.01 15.02
C LEU A 75 1.83 6.36 14.91
N ASP A 76 2.29 7.40 15.60
CA ASP A 76 3.69 7.82 15.58
C ASP A 76 4.60 6.74 16.14
N HIS A 77 4.21 6.08 17.24
CA HIS A 77 4.94 4.91 17.76
C HIS A 77 5.02 3.74 16.77
N PHE A 78 3.93 3.47 16.03
CA PHE A 78 3.92 2.43 15.00
C PHE A 78 4.85 2.80 13.84
N ILE A 79 4.82 4.06 13.41
CA ILE A 79 5.69 4.58 12.35
C ILE A 79 7.16 4.52 12.78
N ASP A 80 7.47 4.92 14.01
CA ASP A 80 8.81 4.79 14.57
C ASP A 80 9.23 3.32 14.63
N PHE A 81 8.33 2.42 15.02
CA PHE A 81 8.61 0.98 15.08
C PHE A 81 8.98 0.41 13.71
N ILE A 82 8.18 0.65 12.67
CA ILE A 82 8.48 0.15 11.31
C ILE A 82 9.72 0.79 10.69
N ASN A 83 10.09 2.00 11.14
CA ASN A 83 11.26 2.73 10.66
C ASN A 83 12.55 2.38 11.43
N ARG A 84 12.50 1.51 12.44
CA ARG A 84 13.71 1.11 13.18
C ARG A 84 14.65 0.30 12.27
N SER A 85 15.95 0.60 12.34
CA SER A 85 17.00 0.01 11.50
C SER A 85 17.05 -1.53 11.51
N HIS A 86 16.66 -2.18 12.61
CA HIS A 86 16.61 -3.65 12.71
C HIS A 86 15.42 -4.26 11.96
N PHE A 87 14.41 -3.47 11.59
CA PHE A 87 13.25 -3.93 10.84
C PHE A 87 13.53 -4.02 9.33
N TYR A 88 14.48 -3.22 8.83
CA TYR A 88 14.88 -3.13 7.41
C TYR A 88 15.92 -4.16 6.96
N GLN A 89 16.68 -4.77 7.89
CA GLN A 89 17.76 -5.71 7.52
C GLN A 89 17.27 -6.99 6.82
N ASP A 90 15.99 -7.30 6.92
CA ASP A 90 15.37 -8.51 6.37
C ASP A 90 14.54 -8.25 5.09
N VAL A 91 14.44 -7.01 4.62
CA VAL A 91 13.53 -6.65 3.52
C VAL A 91 14.27 -6.47 2.19
N ALA A 92 15.19 -7.40 1.91
CA ALA A 92 15.72 -7.52 0.55
C ALA A 92 14.70 -8.22 -0.38
N PHE A 93 13.91 -9.20 0.09
CA PHE A 93 13.07 -10.00 -0.82
C PHE A 93 11.82 -10.62 -0.17
N GLY A 94 10.92 -9.83 0.43
CA GLY A 94 9.63 -10.38 0.86
C GLY A 94 8.67 -9.37 1.47
N VAL A 95 7.42 -9.42 1.01
CA VAL A 95 6.31 -8.71 1.67
C VAL A 95 6.03 -9.42 2.99
N ARG A 96 6.55 -8.89 4.11
CA ARG A 96 6.20 -9.38 5.44
C ARG A 96 4.79 -8.89 5.80
N LYS A 97 3.84 -9.84 5.89
CA LYS A 97 2.51 -9.57 6.43
C LYS A 97 2.66 -9.35 7.94
N LEU A 98 2.53 -8.11 8.38
CA LEU A 98 2.44 -7.78 9.80
C LEU A 98 1.15 -8.38 10.36
N LYS A 99 1.29 -9.39 11.22
CA LYS A 99 0.17 -9.97 11.95
C LYS A 99 0.09 -9.24 13.29
N LEU A 100 -0.89 -8.36 13.44
CA LEU A 100 -1.19 -7.73 14.71
C LEU A 100 -1.87 -8.80 15.59
N GLU A 101 -1.25 -9.15 16.72
CA GLU A 101 -1.90 -9.87 17.80
C GLU A 101 -2.90 -8.93 18.49
N SER A 102 -4.07 -8.80 17.88
CA SER A 102 -5.26 -8.37 18.58
C SER A 102 -6.30 -9.43 18.32
N GLU A 103 -6.84 -10.05 19.38
CA GLU A 103 -7.84 -11.12 19.31
C GLU A 103 -9.15 -10.66 18.63
N GLU A 104 -9.31 -9.36 18.38
CA GLU A 104 -10.28 -8.82 17.45
C GLU A 104 -9.55 -8.22 16.25
N GLY A 105 -9.51 -8.99 15.15
CA GLY A 105 -9.01 -8.50 13.88
C GLY A 105 -9.70 -7.20 13.52
N PHE A 106 -8.94 -6.11 13.47
CA PHE A 106 -9.46 -4.79 13.13
C PHE A 106 -9.83 -4.76 11.65
N THR A 107 -11.03 -5.24 11.33
CA THR A 107 -11.60 -5.27 9.97
C THR A 107 -12.10 -3.89 9.53
N SER A 108 -11.93 -2.86 10.35
CA SER A 108 -12.35 -1.51 9.99
C SER A 108 -11.31 -0.81 9.10
N PRO A 109 -11.73 -0.24 7.95
CA PRO A 109 -10.82 0.51 7.12
C PRO A 109 -10.37 1.77 7.85
N LEU A 110 -9.05 1.95 7.97
CA LEU A 110 -8.46 3.21 8.42
C LEU A 110 -9.01 4.37 7.57
N CYS A 111 -9.19 5.53 8.18
CA CYS A 111 -9.68 6.68 7.42
C CYS A 111 -8.63 7.12 6.39
N ARG A 112 -9.07 7.66 5.24
CA ARG A 112 -8.20 8.08 4.12
C ARG A 112 -7.04 8.98 4.59
N ARG A 113 -7.29 9.87 5.55
CA ARG A 113 -6.25 10.77 6.11
C ARG A 113 -5.16 10.00 6.86
N THR A 114 -5.54 8.99 7.65
CA THR A 114 -4.59 8.13 8.37
C THR A 114 -3.72 7.33 7.38
N MET A 115 -4.32 6.76 6.33
CA MET A 115 -3.57 6.05 5.30
C MET A 115 -2.59 6.97 4.55
N LEU A 116 -3.03 8.18 4.16
CA LEU A 116 -2.15 9.14 3.48
C LEU A 116 -0.96 9.54 4.35
N ARG A 117 -1.18 9.83 5.64
CA ARG A 117 -0.10 10.15 6.58
C ARG A 117 0.89 8.99 6.74
N ILE A 118 0.41 7.75 6.77
CA ILE A 118 1.30 6.57 6.78
C ILE A 118 2.14 6.53 5.51
N LEU A 119 1.54 6.70 4.33
CA LEU A 119 2.26 6.68 3.06
C LEU A 119 3.32 7.78 2.96
N GLU A 120 2.96 9.02 3.28
CA GLU A 120 3.88 10.17 3.25
C GLU A 120 5.10 9.97 4.16
N VAL A 121 4.88 9.48 5.40
CA VAL A 121 5.98 9.27 6.35
C VAL A 121 6.81 8.05 5.97
N CYS A 122 6.20 6.95 5.52
CA CYS A 122 6.92 5.78 5.03
C CYS A 122 7.80 6.13 3.82
N GLU A 123 7.28 6.89 2.85
CA GLU A 123 8.03 7.35 1.67
C GLU A 123 9.21 8.24 2.08
N ALA A 124 8.97 9.23 2.95
CA ALA A 124 10.02 10.10 3.48
C ALA A 124 11.09 9.33 4.27
N SER A 125 10.70 8.30 5.04
CA SER A 125 11.62 7.42 5.78
C SER A 125 12.41 6.49 4.86
N GLN A 126 11.80 5.94 3.81
CA GLN A 126 12.51 5.15 2.79
C GLN A 126 13.58 5.99 2.10
N CYS A 127 13.28 7.24 1.72
CA CYS A 127 14.27 8.18 1.18
C CYS A 127 15.44 8.45 2.14
N LYS A 128 15.21 8.40 3.47
CA LYS A 128 16.28 8.54 4.48
C LYS A 128 17.06 7.25 4.69
N SER A 129 16.41 6.08 4.63
CA SER A 129 17.02 4.76 4.82
C SER A 129 17.90 4.34 3.63
N LEU A 130 17.53 4.72 2.40
CA LEU A 130 18.36 4.50 1.20
C LEU A 130 19.74 5.17 1.29
N ARG A 131 19.89 6.22 2.11
CA ARG A 131 21.20 6.84 2.38
C ARG A 131 22.20 5.88 3.04
N GLY A 132 21.73 4.81 3.69
CA GLY A 132 22.59 3.76 4.26
C GLY A 132 23.05 2.71 3.24
N LEU A 133 22.29 2.48 2.17
CA LEU A 133 22.70 1.61 1.06
C LEU A 133 23.84 2.26 0.26
N ASP A 134 23.75 3.58 0.08
CA ASP A 134 24.84 4.39 -0.49
C ASP A 134 26.10 4.31 0.38
N ASN A 135 25.96 4.21 1.71
CA ASN A 135 27.12 4.07 2.61
C ASN A 135 27.83 2.73 2.46
N THR A 136 27.14 1.60 2.41
CA THR A 136 27.80 0.29 2.23
C THR A 136 28.43 0.14 0.84
N ALA A 137 27.76 0.67 -0.20
CA ALA A 137 28.33 0.73 -1.54
C ALA A 137 29.56 1.66 -1.60
N ALA A 138 29.50 2.81 -0.91
CA ALA A 138 30.63 3.73 -0.77
C ALA A 138 31.78 3.09 0.03
N ASP A 139 31.50 2.44 1.16
CA ASP A 139 32.48 1.73 1.99
C ASP A 139 33.16 0.61 1.19
N GLY A 140 32.39 -0.13 0.37
CA GLY A 140 32.94 -1.12 -0.56
C GLY A 140 33.90 -0.50 -1.58
N VAL A 141 33.51 0.61 -2.22
CA VAL A 141 34.38 1.33 -3.17
C VAL A 141 35.65 1.87 -2.48
N MET A 142 35.52 2.40 -1.26
CA MET A 142 36.65 2.88 -0.45
C MET A 142 37.59 1.74 -0.03
N GLY A 143 37.05 0.54 0.23
CA GLY A 143 37.84 -0.66 0.49
C GLY A 143 38.73 -1.04 -0.69
N PHE A 144 38.17 -1.06 -1.91
CA PHE A 144 38.95 -1.31 -3.13
C PHE A 144 40.04 -0.25 -3.34
N GLN A 145 39.73 1.04 -3.15
CA GLN A 145 40.70 2.13 -3.27
C GLN A 145 41.83 2.03 -2.24
N THR A 146 41.53 1.57 -1.02
CA THR A 146 42.52 1.38 0.03
C THR A 146 43.51 0.27 -0.33
N ILE A 147 43.00 -0.84 -0.87
CA ILE A 147 43.85 -1.96 -1.31
C ILE A 147 44.70 -1.54 -2.52
N GLU A 148 44.13 -0.84 -3.50
CA GLU A 148 44.90 -0.30 -4.64
C GLU A 148 46.04 0.61 -4.17
N ARG A 149 45.80 1.46 -3.15
CA ARG A 149 46.85 2.29 -2.56
C ARG A 149 47.96 1.46 -1.90
N ILE A 150 47.60 0.44 -1.11
CA ILE A 150 48.59 -0.44 -0.48
C ILE A 150 49.44 -1.16 -1.54
N VAL A 151 48.84 -1.60 -2.64
CA VAL A 151 49.58 -2.24 -3.75
C VAL A 151 50.56 -1.26 -4.38
N ASN A 152 50.18 0.02 -4.57
CA ASN A 152 51.10 1.05 -5.07
C ASN A 152 52.26 1.32 -4.10
N ASP A 153 51.99 1.35 -2.80
CA ASP A 153 53.02 1.58 -1.77
C ASP A 153 54.02 0.41 -1.72
N LEU A 154 53.55 -0.83 -1.91
CA LEU A 154 54.39 -2.02 -1.99
C LEU A 154 55.24 -2.06 -3.26
N GLU A 155 54.69 -1.63 -4.40
CA GLU A 155 55.44 -1.49 -5.65
C GLU A 155 56.57 -0.45 -5.52
N GLN A 156 56.31 0.68 -4.87
CA GLN A 156 57.34 1.69 -4.57
C GLN A 156 58.40 1.19 -3.59
N ALA A 157 58.05 0.26 -2.70
CA ALA A 157 58.99 -0.39 -1.78
C ALA A 157 59.86 -1.48 -2.45
N GLY A 158 59.70 -1.72 -3.76
CA GLY A 158 60.54 -2.63 -4.54
C GLY A 158 59.98 -4.04 -4.73
N VAL A 159 58.68 -4.25 -4.48
CA VAL A 159 57.98 -5.50 -4.86
C VAL A 159 57.87 -5.58 -6.39
N ASP A 160 57.87 -6.79 -6.91
CA ASP A 160 57.74 -7.09 -8.34
C ASP A 160 56.55 -6.34 -8.98
N SER A 161 56.87 -5.48 -9.96
CA SER A 161 55.89 -4.65 -10.67
C SER A 161 54.93 -5.49 -11.51
N ALA A 162 55.35 -6.66 -11.99
CA ALA A 162 54.46 -7.56 -12.72
C ALA A 162 53.33 -8.09 -11.83
N TRP A 163 53.66 -8.50 -10.59
CA TRP A 163 52.68 -8.89 -9.58
C TRP A 163 51.75 -7.72 -9.17
N ALA A 164 52.31 -6.51 -9.04
CA ALA A 164 51.52 -5.33 -8.67
C ALA A 164 50.46 -4.98 -9.73
N GLU A 165 50.83 -5.01 -11.01
CA GLU A 165 49.90 -4.73 -12.11
C GLU A 165 48.84 -5.82 -12.25
N GLU A 166 49.22 -7.10 -12.12
CA GLU A 166 48.26 -8.21 -12.08
C GLU A 166 47.24 -8.03 -10.94
N THR A 167 47.72 -7.65 -9.76
CA THR A 167 46.87 -7.46 -8.57
C THR A 167 45.90 -6.29 -8.75
N LYS A 168 46.35 -5.17 -9.32
CA LYS A 168 45.49 -4.03 -9.67
C LYS A 168 44.43 -4.42 -10.69
N GLU A 169 44.80 -5.19 -11.71
CA GLU A 169 43.87 -5.65 -12.74
C GLU A 169 42.81 -6.60 -12.15
N ARG A 170 43.20 -7.47 -11.21
CA ARG A 170 42.26 -8.33 -10.47
C ARG A 170 41.30 -7.51 -9.60
N LEU A 171 41.76 -6.44 -8.97
CA LEU A 171 40.91 -5.53 -8.19
C LEU A 171 39.89 -4.80 -9.07
N LYS A 172 40.32 -4.28 -10.24
CA LYS A 172 39.42 -3.65 -11.23
C LYS A 172 38.36 -4.63 -11.73
N ASN A 173 38.76 -5.85 -12.08
CA ASN A 173 37.84 -6.88 -12.56
C ASN A 173 36.88 -7.36 -11.45
N GLY A 174 37.36 -7.50 -10.22
CA GLY A 174 36.52 -7.80 -9.05
C GLY A 174 35.48 -6.70 -8.79
N LYS A 175 35.90 -5.42 -8.85
CA LYS A 175 35.01 -4.26 -8.72
C LYS A 175 33.96 -4.22 -9.83
N LEU A 176 34.35 -4.49 -11.08
CA LEU A 176 33.44 -4.54 -12.22
C LEU A 176 32.43 -5.70 -12.10
N TYR A 177 32.90 -6.87 -11.66
CA TYR A 177 32.08 -8.04 -11.43
C TYR A 177 31.00 -7.78 -10.37
N LEU A 178 31.39 -7.22 -9.21
CA LEU A 178 30.47 -6.88 -8.13
C LEU A 178 29.42 -5.84 -8.58
N ARG A 179 29.80 -4.93 -9.48
CA ARG A 179 28.88 -3.90 -10.01
C ARG A 179 27.90 -4.45 -11.05
N VAL A 180 28.37 -5.30 -11.97
CA VAL A 180 27.63 -5.62 -13.20
C VAL A 180 27.05 -7.03 -13.18
N LYS A 181 27.80 -8.02 -12.70
CA LYS A 181 27.44 -9.44 -12.82
C LYS A 181 26.92 -10.04 -11.51
N TYR A 182 27.43 -9.59 -10.37
CA TYR A 182 27.00 -10.08 -9.07
C TYR A 182 25.50 -9.88 -8.80
N PRO A 183 24.86 -8.74 -9.13
CA PRO A 183 23.41 -8.60 -8.98
C PRO A 183 22.62 -9.62 -9.81
N VAL A 184 23.12 -9.95 -11.01
CA VAL A 184 22.52 -10.95 -11.89
C VAL A 184 22.65 -12.35 -11.29
N HIS A 185 23.80 -12.69 -10.70
CA HIS A 185 24.00 -13.98 -10.03
C HIS A 185 23.13 -14.12 -8.78
N CYS A 186 23.00 -13.06 -7.97
CA CYS A 186 22.04 -13.04 -6.86
C CYS A 186 20.59 -13.19 -7.33
N SER A 187 20.25 -12.67 -8.52
CA SER A 187 18.90 -12.81 -9.09
C SER A 187 18.61 -14.20 -9.69
N MET A 188 19.63 -14.95 -10.14
CA MET A 188 19.46 -16.28 -10.73
C MET A 188 19.36 -17.40 -9.69
N GLU A 189 20.03 -17.26 -8.54
CA GLU A 189 19.89 -18.20 -7.41
C GLU A 189 18.58 -17.98 -6.63
N SER A 190 17.96 -16.79 -6.76
CA SER A 190 16.63 -16.53 -6.25
C SER A 190 15.58 -17.15 -7.18
N SER A 191 15.15 -18.37 -6.86
CA SER A 191 14.03 -19.09 -7.52
C SER A 191 12.68 -18.36 -7.50
N LEU A 192 12.62 -17.06 -7.15
CA LEU A 192 11.40 -16.24 -7.14
C LEU A 192 11.36 -15.18 -8.26
N ALA A 193 12.40 -15.04 -9.09
CA ALA A 193 12.43 -14.06 -10.19
C ALA A 193 12.03 -14.62 -11.57
N LYS A 194 11.32 -15.75 -11.61
CA LYS A 194 10.62 -16.22 -12.83
C LYS A 194 9.12 -16.10 -12.62
N ILE A 195 8.57 -14.88 -12.71
CA ILE A 195 7.22 -14.51 -13.15
C ILE A 195 7.20 -12.99 -13.04
N ILE A 196 7.29 -12.32 -14.18
CA ILE A 196 6.61 -11.08 -14.60
C ILE A 196 7.22 -10.76 -15.97
N VAL A 197 6.62 -11.37 -16.99
CA VAL A 197 6.26 -10.69 -18.24
C VAL A 197 4.74 -10.78 -18.31
#